data_AF-A0A0D9X0X8-F1
#
_entry.id   AF-A0A0D9X0X8-F1
#
_cell.length_a   1.000
_cell.length_b   1.000
_cell.length_c   1.000
_cell.angle_alpha   90.00
_cell.angle_beta   90.00
_cell.angle_gamma   90.00
#
_symmetry.space_group_name_H-M   'P 1'
#
loop_
_entity.id
_entity.type
_entity.pdbx_description
1 polymer ?
#
loop_
_entity_poly.entity_id
_entity_poly.type
_entity_poly.pdbx_seq_one_letter_code
_entity_poly.pdbx_strand_id
1 'polypeptide(L)' 'MEVNGTSVLVGKSCEDPSRSVSWDGVHFTEAANKFVVDQIFDGKLSDPPVPLRLACRRGGGR' A
#
# COMPACT_ATOMS: atom_id res chain seq x y z
N MET A 1 8.00 5.69 -26.57
CA MET A 1 9.30 5.26 -27.13
C MET A 1 9.01 4.59 -28.47
N GLU A 2 9.76 4.94 -29.51
CA GLU A 2 9.60 4.30 -30.83
C GLU A 2 10.57 3.11 -30.90
N VAL A 3 10.06 1.91 -31.21
CA VAL A 3 10.87 0.70 -31.45
C VAL A 3 10.39 0.08 -32.76
N ASN A 4 11.30 -0.02 -33.75
CA ASN A 4 11.01 -0.50 -35.10
C ASN A 4 9.80 0.21 -35.75
N GLY A 5 9.69 1.53 -35.59
CA GLY A 5 8.57 2.33 -36.12
C GLY A 5 7.22 2.11 -35.42
N THR A 6 7.21 1.38 -34.30
CA THR A 6 6.03 1.19 -33.45
C THR A 6 6.17 2.06 -32.20
N SER A 7 5.17 2.90 -31.93
CA SER A 7 5.11 3.65 -30.68
C SER A 7 4.75 2.70 -29.52
N VAL A 8 5.70 2.49 -28.61
CA VAL A 8 5.56 1.67 -27.40
C VAL A 8 5.51 2.55 -26.16
N LEU A 9 4.55 2.25 -25.29
CA LEU A 9 4.47 2.83 -23.95
C LEU A 9 5.55 2.20 -23.06
N VAL A 10 6.48 3.03 -22.59
CA VAL A 10 7.45 2.63 -21.57
C VAL A 10 6.70 2.58 -20.24
N GLY A 11 6.77 1.45 -19.54
CA GLY A 11 6.00 1.26 -18.30
C GLY A 11 4.51 1.03 -18.53
N LYS A 12 4.14 0.23 -19.55
CA LYS A 12 2.74 -0.21 -19.70
C LYS A 12 2.28 -0.89 -18.41
N SER A 13 1.14 -0.45 -17.88
CA SER A 13 0.54 -1.05 -16.68
C SER A 13 0.22 -2.53 -16.90
N CYS A 14 0.23 -3.29 -15.80
CA CYS A 14 -0.26 -4.66 -15.79
C CYS A 14 -1.74 -4.72 -16.20
N GLU A 15 -2.19 -5.86 -16.72
CA GLU A 15 -3.60 -6.08 -17.04
C GLU A 15 -4.51 -5.95 -15.81
N ASP A 16 -4.02 -6.44 -14.66
CA ASP A 16 -4.67 -6.28 -13.36
C ASP A 16 -3.68 -5.71 -12.33
N PRO A 17 -3.69 -4.39 -12.09
CA PRO A 17 -2.80 -3.74 -11.12
C PRO A 17 -3.02 -4.18 -9.67
N SER A 18 -4.19 -4.74 -9.33
CA SER A 18 -4.49 -5.18 -7.95
C SER A 18 -3.64 -6.39 -7.52
N ARG A 19 -3.05 -7.10 -8.48
CA ARG A 19 -2.19 -8.27 -8.28
C ARG A 19 -0.71 -7.93 -8.22
N SER A 20 -0.36 -6.65 -8.33
CA SER A 20 1.02 -6.17 -8.29
C SER A 20 1.28 -5.39 -6.99
N VAL A 21 2.47 -5.51 -6.43
CA VAL A 21 2.89 -4.73 -5.25
C VAL A 21 3.32 -3.32 -5.64
N SER A 22 4.13 -3.20 -6.69
CA SER A 22 4.71 -1.94 -7.16
C SER A 22 3.98 -1.43 -8.39
N TRP A 23 3.74 -0.12 -8.44
CA TRP A 23 3.15 0.57 -9.58
C TRP A 23 4.20 0.93 -10.63
N ASP A 24 5.30 1.56 -10.22
CA ASP A 24 6.32 2.14 -11.10
C ASP A 24 7.77 1.86 -10.65
N GLY A 25 7.94 1.00 -9.63
CA GLY A 25 9.23 0.71 -9.00
C GLY A 25 9.51 1.52 -7.72
N VAL A 26 8.72 2.55 -7.42
CA VAL A 26 8.87 3.40 -6.22
C VAL A 26 7.60 3.42 -5.38
N HIS A 27 6.43 3.55 -6.02
CA HIS A 27 5.14 3.63 -5.34
C HIS A 27 4.45 2.27 -5.27
N PHE A 28 3.72 2.02 -4.19
CA PHE A 28 2.83 0.88 -4.08
C PHE A 28 1.55 1.08 -4.89
N THR A 29 0.99 -0.02 -5.38
CA THR A 29 -0.38 -0.04 -5.92
C THR A 29 -1.40 0.26 -4.81
N GLU A 30 -2.63 0.59 -5.21
CA GLU A 30 -3.74 0.77 -4.26
C GLU A 30 -3.96 -0.48 -3.38
N ALA A 31 -3.94 -1.66 -3.99
CA ALA A 31 -4.12 -2.93 -3.28
C ALA A 31 -3.02 -3.16 -2.23
N ALA A 32 -1.76 -2.88 -2.57
CA ALA A 32 -0.65 -2.99 -1.63
C ALA A 32 -0.75 -1.94 -0.51
N ASN A 33 -1.12 -0.70 -0.81
CA ASN A 33 -1.37 0.32 0.20
C ASN A 33 -2.52 -0.06 1.14
N LYS A 34 -3.61 -0.62 0.61
CA LYS A 34 -4.72 -1.12 1.42
C LYS A 34 -4.26 -2.19 2.41
N PHE A 35 -3.44 -3.14 1.97
CA PHE A 35 -2.87 -4.16 2.84
C PHE A 35 -2.04 -3.55 3.99
N VAL A 36 -1.23 -2.53 3.71
CA VAL A 36 -0.45 -1.83 4.75
C VAL A 36 -1.37 -1.07 5.71
N VAL A 37 -2.36 -0.34 5.20
CA VAL A 37 -3.32 0.42 6.00
C VAL A 37 -4.13 -0.47 6.93
N ASP A 38 -4.57 -1.64 6.46
CA ASP A 38 -5.32 -2.60 7.29
C ASP A 38 -4.47 -3.05 8.51
N GLN A 39 -3.15 -3.22 8.35
CA GLN A 39 -2.26 -3.53 9.48
C GLN A 39 -2.04 -2.35 10.44
N ILE A 40 -2.00 -1.12 9.93
CA ILE A 40 -1.94 0.11 10.75
C ILE A 40 -3.22 0.21 11.59
N PHE A 41 -4.38 -0.01 10.99
CA PHE A 41 -5.67 0.06 11.68
C PHE A 41 -5.79 -1.01 12.78
N ASP A 42 -5.28 -2.22 12.52
CA ASP A 42 -5.19 -3.29 13.50
C ASP A 42 -4.15 -3.03 14.60
N GLY A 43 -3.26 -2.05 14.43
CA GLY A 43 -2.18 -1.73 15.37
C GLY A 43 -0.99 -2.69 15.30
N LYS A 44 -0.94 -3.60 14.31
CA LYS A 44 0.16 -4.56 14.13
C LYS A 44 1.50 -3.89 13.83
N LEU A 45 1.44 -2.68 13.26
CA LEU A 45 2.59 -1.83 12.95
C LEU A 45 2.76 -0.67 13.93
N SER A 46 2.13 -0.74 15.11
CA SER A 46 2.28 0.25 16.19
C SER A 46 3.08 -0.33 17.35
N ASP A 47 3.80 0.52 18.08
CA ASP A 47 4.51 0.16 19.31
C ASP A 47 4.06 1.07 20.47
N PRO A 48 3.36 0.54 21.50
CA PRO A 48 2.92 -0.85 21.64
C PRO A 48 1.82 -1.23 20.61
N PRO A 49 1.61 -2.54 20.33
CA PRO A 49 0.57 -2.98 19.40
C PRO A 49 -0.84 -2.65 19.92
N VAL A 50 -1.39 -1.53 19.46
CA VAL A 50 -2.69 -1.01 19.86
C VAL A 50 -3.47 -0.65 18.60
N PRO A 51 -4.66 -1.24 18.37
CA PRO A 51 -5.50 -0.85 17.24
C PRO A 51 -5.74 0.66 17.20
N LEU A 52 -5.74 1.27 16.01
CA LEU A 52 -5.79 2.72 15.84
C LEU A 52 -6.99 3.36 16.60
N ARG A 53 -8.13 2.69 16.60
CA ARG A 53 -9.36 3.12 17.32
C ARG A 53 -9.22 3.17 18.86
N LEU A 54 -8.18 2.55 19.41
CA LEU A 54 -7.87 2.49 20.83
C LEU A 54 -6.66 3.36 21.20
N ALA A 55 -5.91 3.88 20.23
CA ALA A 55 -4.64 4.61 20.46
C ALA A 55 -4.81 5.86 21.35
N CYS A 56 -5.90 6.60 21.19
CA CYS A 56 -6.17 7.83 21.97
C CYS A 56 -6.96 7.58 23.26
N ARG A 57 -7.29 6.32 23.59
CA ARG A 57 -7.97 6.02 24.85
C ARG A 57 -6.93 6.17 25.98
N ARG A 58 -6.97 7.30 26.69
CA ARG A 58 -6.30 7.45 27.98
C ARG A 58 -6.65 6.22 28.82
N GLY A 59 -5.64 5.48 29.28
CA GLY A 59 -5.83 4.30 30.10
C GLY A 59 -6.76 4.59 31.27
N GLY A 60 -8.01 4.14 31.17
CA GLY A 60 -8.88 3.99 32.32
C GLY A 60 -8.48 2.70 33.02
N GLY A 61 -7.49 2.78 33.91
CA GLY A 61 -7.11 1.67 34.78
C GLY A 61 -5.65 1.25 34.67
N ARG A 62 -4.76 2.02 35.28
CA ARG A 62 -4.13 1.67 36.57
C ARG A 62 -3.78 2.96 37.30
#